data_AF-A0A2N5N9F0-F1
#
_entry.id   AF-A0A2N5N9F0-F1
#
_cell.length_a   1.000
_cell.length_b   1.000
_cell.length_c   1.000
_cell.angle_alpha   90.00
_cell.angle_beta   90.00
_cell.angle_gamma   90.00
#
_symmetry.space_group_name_H-M   'P 1'
#
loop_
_entity.id
_entity.type
_entity.pdbx_description
1 polymer ?
#
loop_
_entity_poly.entity_id
_entity_poly.type
_entity_poly.pdbx_seq_one_letter_code
_entity_poly.pdbx_strand_id
1 'polypeptide(L)'
;MSNLLAWLEMAFPGGAEEEDGEPSEDDLRRTALSPAEQDESYVQQVLYIMKNHPMLDQQLLALERAAHLRSSEVDETIRTWLEQETLHPMVQFKALQCLRRRGDAGVVRLERLGETAELEIERTPLDLDDYPEPVRLILERVEGVTETMDPTLPHFARELWKECLQYLYGSSAYARMLSEEEAVVDSYAAALHLTLLLAVYGTAEEEKIRHTYGITDELRFRYEQACRAMRQITDLQEGYGDG
;
A
#
# COMPACT_ATOMS: atom_id res chain seq x y z
N MET A 1 19.10 14.12 16.67
CA MET A 1 19.51 13.43 15.43
C MET A 1 20.03 12.07 15.83
N SER A 2 19.12 11.12 16.08
CA SER A 2 19.49 9.73 16.35
C SER A 2 19.76 9.07 15.01
N ASN A 3 20.99 8.58 14.90
CA ASN A 3 21.66 8.18 13.68
C ASN A 3 21.09 6.85 13.17
N LEU A 4 20.89 6.69 11.85
CA LEU A 4 20.50 5.43 11.20
C LEU A 4 21.39 4.25 11.67
N LEU A 5 22.63 4.55 12.02
CA LEU A 5 23.59 3.64 12.65
C LEU A 5 23.15 3.09 14.01
N ALA A 6 22.58 3.92 14.89
CA ALA A 6 22.09 3.45 16.19
C ALA A 6 20.87 2.54 16.06
N TRP A 7 20.05 2.76 15.02
CA TRP A 7 18.94 1.89 14.66
C TRP A 7 19.42 0.56 14.05
N LEU A 8 20.46 0.61 13.21
CA LEU A 8 21.15 -0.60 12.72
C LEU A 8 21.76 -1.38 13.89
N GLU A 9 22.48 -0.75 14.81
CA GLU A 9 23.08 -1.44 15.97
C GLU A 9 22.03 -2.12 16.86
N MET A 10 20.83 -1.54 17.02
CA MET A 10 19.69 -2.18 17.71
C MET A 10 19.02 -3.30 16.91
N ALA A 11 18.94 -3.19 15.59
CA ALA A 11 18.34 -4.21 14.71
C ALA A 11 19.29 -5.37 14.41
N PHE A 12 20.58 -5.21 14.71
CA PHE A 12 21.67 -6.16 14.51
C PHE A 12 22.53 -6.31 15.80
N PRO A 13 21.97 -6.68 16.97
CA PRO A 13 22.77 -6.88 18.18
C PRO A 13 23.59 -8.17 18.03
N GLY A 14 24.88 -8.01 17.76
CA GLY A 14 25.83 -9.09 17.42
C GLY A 14 26.83 -8.72 16.31
N GLY A 15 26.69 -7.56 15.67
CA GLY A 15 27.66 -7.05 14.68
C GLY A 15 28.79 -6.17 15.24
N ALA A 16 28.71 -5.78 16.52
CA ALA A 16 29.69 -4.93 17.17
C ALA A 16 29.91 -5.46 18.60
N GLU A 17 31.15 -5.90 18.87
CA GLU A 17 31.64 -6.45 20.15
C GLU A 17 31.44 -7.96 20.38
N GLU A 18 32.11 -8.78 19.57
CA GLU A 18 32.80 -9.96 20.10
C GLU A 18 34.30 -9.83 19.81
N GLU A 19 35.10 -10.30 20.76
CA GLU A 19 36.54 -10.08 20.93
C GLU A 19 37.39 -10.47 19.72
N ASP A 20 38.57 -9.84 19.65
CA ASP A 20 39.66 -9.99 18.69
C ASP A 20 40.18 -11.45 18.60
N GLY A 21 39.38 -12.32 18.00
CA GLY A 21 39.69 -13.69 17.66
C GLY A 21 39.05 -14.03 16.31
N GLU A 22 39.85 -14.44 15.34
CA GLU A 22 39.34 -15.01 14.09
C GLU A 22 38.32 -16.12 14.45
N PRO A 23 37.07 -16.05 13.95
CA PRO A 23 36.10 -17.10 14.20
C PRO A 23 36.67 -18.42 13.69
N SER A 24 36.74 -19.42 14.58
CA SER A 24 37.26 -20.74 14.24
C SER A 24 36.42 -21.32 13.09
N GLU A 25 37.07 -22.09 12.22
CA GLU A 25 36.38 -22.84 11.16
C GLU A 25 35.24 -23.70 11.73
N ASP A 26 35.39 -24.18 12.98
CA ASP A 26 34.36 -24.94 13.70
C ASP A 26 33.16 -24.09 14.15
N ASP A 27 33.35 -22.81 14.45
CA ASP A 27 32.27 -21.89 14.82
C ASP A 27 31.49 -21.47 13.57
N LEU A 28 32.18 -21.14 12.48
CA LEU A 28 31.57 -20.89 11.17
C LEU A 28 30.80 -22.13 10.68
N ARG A 29 31.31 -23.33 10.96
CA ARG A 29 30.66 -24.59 10.62
C ARG A 29 29.46 -24.89 11.51
N ARG A 30 29.48 -24.58 12.82
CA ARG A 30 28.30 -24.71 13.70
C ARG A 30 27.19 -23.75 13.29
N THR A 31 27.52 -22.51 12.96
CA THR A 31 26.56 -21.51 12.49
C THR A 31 25.96 -21.91 11.13
N ALA A 32 26.76 -22.45 10.21
CA ALA A 32 26.28 -22.98 8.92
C ALA A 32 25.49 -24.30 9.03
N LEU A 33 25.63 -25.04 10.12
CA LEU A 33 24.96 -26.32 10.38
C LEU A 33 23.71 -26.20 11.25
N SER A 34 23.31 -24.98 11.63
CA SER A 34 22.03 -24.71 12.32
C SER A 34 21.05 -23.95 11.42
N PRO A 35 20.47 -24.60 10.38
CA PRO A 35 19.47 -23.98 9.51
C PRO A 35 18.27 -23.39 10.27
N ALA A 36 17.91 -23.97 11.42
CA ALA A 36 16.76 -23.56 12.21
C ALA A 36 16.98 -22.21 12.93
N GLU A 37 18.17 -21.96 13.48
CA GLU A 37 18.47 -20.71 14.20
C GLU A 37 18.69 -19.53 13.23
N GLN A 38 19.20 -19.79 12.02
CA GLN A 38 19.30 -18.77 10.96
C GLN A 38 17.93 -18.37 10.42
N ASP A 39 17.00 -19.32 10.26
CA ASP A 39 15.63 -19.04 9.84
C ASP A 39 14.87 -18.23 10.90
N GLU A 40 15.03 -18.55 12.19
CA GLU A 40 14.35 -17.85 13.29
C GLU A 40 14.87 -16.42 13.50
N SER A 41 16.19 -16.22 13.52
CA SER A 41 16.79 -14.88 13.66
C SER A 41 16.42 -13.97 12.48
N TYR A 42 16.39 -14.51 11.26
CA TYR A 42 15.93 -13.77 10.09
C TYR A 42 14.45 -13.40 10.15
N VAL A 43 13.58 -14.33 10.61
CA VAL A 43 12.15 -14.03 10.84
C VAL A 43 12.01 -12.86 11.82
N GLN A 44 12.68 -12.93 12.97
CA GLN A 44 12.63 -11.87 13.99
C GLN A 44 13.12 -10.52 13.44
N GLN A 45 14.19 -10.53 12.64
CA GLN A 45 14.69 -9.31 12.01
C GLN A 45 13.65 -8.69 11.06
N VAL A 46 13.00 -9.49 10.21
CA VAL A 46 11.97 -9.01 9.28
C VAL A 46 10.78 -8.42 10.05
N LEU A 47 10.32 -9.11 11.10
CA LEU A 47 9.22 -8.64 11.96
C LEU A 47 9.58 -7.34 12.69
N TYR A 48 10.82 -7.22 13.16
CA TYR A 48 11.30 -6.01 13.81
C TYR A 48 11.32 -4.81 12.86
N ILE A 49 11.89 -4.98 11.65
CA ILE A 49 11.93 -3.91 10.63
C ILE A 49 10.51 -3.49 10.24
N MET A 50 9.65 -4.47 9.97
CA MET A 50 8.25 -4.22 9.61
C MET A 50 7.55 -3.33 10.63
N LYS A 51 7.66 -3.62 11.92
CA LYS A 51 6.96 -2.88 12.98
C LYS A 51 7.60 -1.55 13.34
N ASN A 52 8.93 -1.48 13.37
CA ASN A 52 9.64 -0.40 14.07
C ASN A 52 10.44 0.52 13.15
N HIS A 53 10.58 0.22 11.86
CA HIS A 53 11.36 1.06 10.98
C HIS A 53 10.67 2.42 10.77
N PRO A 54 11.36 3.57 10.94
CA PRO A 54 10.74 4.89 10.81
C PRO A 54 10.36 5.23 9.35
N MET A 55 11.14 4.76 8.38
CA MET A 55 10.84 4.93 6.95
C MET A 55 9.82 3.92 6.44
N LEU A 56 8.74 4.42 5.83
CA LEU A 56 7.66 3.65 5.22
C LEU A 56 8.18 2.60 4.23
N ASP A 57 9.06 2.97 3.29
CA ASP A 57 9.58 2.06 2.25
C ASP A 57 10.24 0.81 2.83
N GLN A 58 10.89 0.93 3.98
CA GLN A 58 11.56 -0.19 4.64
C GLN A 58 10.56 -1.11 5.33
N GLN A 59 9.45 -0.58 5.85
CA GLN A 59 8.34 -1.40 6.34
C GLN A 59 7.67 -2.16 5.19
N LEU A 60 7.44 -1.50 4.04
CA LEU A 60 6.87 -2.15 2.86
C LEU A 60 7.79 -3.25 2.32
N LEU A 61 9.10 -2.99 2.23
CA LEU A 61 10.10 -3.99 1.82
C LEU A 61 10.17 -5.18 2.80
N ALA A 62 10.04 -4.93 4.11
CA ALA A 62 9.98 -6.00 5.10
C ALA A 62 8.72 -6.86 4.92
N LEU A 63 7.56 -6.27 4.62
CA LEU A 63 6.33 -7.00 4.30
C LEU A 63 6.45 -7.86 3.04
N GLU A 64 7.16 -7.38 2.01
CA GLU A 64 7.46 -8.17 0.82
C GLU A 64 8.33 -9.39 1.14
N ARG A 65 9.36 -9.23 1.99
CA ARG A 65 10.17 -10.34 2.47
C ARG A 65 9.35 -11.32 3.33
N ALA A 66 8.50 -10.80 4.21
CA ALA A 66 7.65 -11.58 5.10
C ALA A 66 6.71 -12.53 4.35
N ALA A 67 6.27 -12.15 3.14
CA ALA A 67 5.42 -12.98 2.30
C ALA A 67 6.08 -14.32 1.87
N HIS A 68 7.41 -14.42 1.95
CA HIS A 68 8.18 -15.61 1.58
C HIS A 68 8.64 -16.44 2.79
N LEU A 69 8.42 -15.95 4.02
CA LEU A 69 8.78 -16.67 5.24
C LEU A 69 7.82 -17.85 5.49
N ARG A 70 8.30 -18.90 6.16
CA ARG A 70 7.47 -20.08 6.49
C ARG A 70 6.96 -20.11 7.92
N SER A 71 7.49 -19.24 8.79
CA SER A 71 7.05 -19.17 10.19
C SER A 71 5.60 -18.68 10.28
N SER A 72 4.75 -19.39 11.02
CA SER A 72 3.35 -19.00 11.29
C SER A 72 3.25 -17.80 12.23
N GLU A 73 4.31 -17.52 13.01
CA GLU A 73 4.39 -16.34 13.87
C GLU A 73 4.20 -15.03 13.08
N VAL A 74 4.64 -15.04 11.81
CA VAL A 74 4.50 -13.88 10.91
C VAL A 74 3.03 -13.54 10.68
N ASP A 75 2.17 -14.55 10.51
CA ASP A 75 0.73 -14.33 10.27
C ASP A 75 0.05 -13.71 11.50
N GLU A 76 0.27 -14.32 12.68
CA GLU A 76 -0.26 -13.85 13.96
C GLU A 76 0.24 -12.43 14.28
N THR A 77 1.52 -12.17 13.98
CA THR A 77 2.14 -10.87 14.21
C THR A 77 1.53 -9.78 13.33
N ILE A 78 1.36 -10.05 12.03
CA ILE A 78 0.77 -9.07 11.09
C ILE A 78 -0.71 -8.83 11.43
N ARG A 79 -1.47 -9.87 11.76
CA ARG A 79 -2.88 -9.72 12.17
C ARG A 79 -3.02 -8.83 13.41
N THR A 80 -2.25 -9.13 14.44
CA THR A 80 -2.23 -8.35 15.68
C THR A 80 -1.86 -6.90 15.40
N TRP A 81 -0.89 -6.68 14.52
CA TRP A 81 -0.43 -5.35 14.14
C TRP A 81 -1.52 -4.52 13.44
N LEU A 82 -2.24 -5.14 12.50
CA LEU A 82 -3.36 -4.51 11.79
C LEU A 82 -4.52 -4.13 12.72
N GLU A 83 -4.79 -4.93 13.76
CA GLU A 83 -5.94 -4.76 14.66
C GLU A 83 -5.66 -3.81 15.84
N GLN A 84 -4.40 -3.69 16.27
CA GLN A 84 -4.05 -2.99 17.52
C GLN A 84 -3.35 -1.64 17.31
N GLU A 85 -2.69 -1.44 16.17
CA GLU A 85 -1.89 -0.24 15.92
C GLU A 85 -2.51 0.65 14.83
N THR A 86 -2.31 1.96 14.97
CA THR A 86 -2.66 2.92 13.92
C THR A 86 -1.56 2.93 12.87
N LEU A 87 -1.79 2.21 11.78
CA LEU A 87 -0.82 2.05 10.69
C LEU A 87 -1.12 2.96 9.51
N HIS A 88 -0.07 3.29 8.75
CA HIS A 88 -0.21 3.98 7.48
C HIS A 88 -1.06 3.14 6.49
N PRO A 89 -1.98 3.73 5.71
CA PRO A 89 -2.87 2.98 4.82
C PRO A 89 -2.16 2.02 3.85
N MET A 90 -1.01 2.42 3.31
CA MET A 90 -0.21 1.54 2.44
C MET A 90 0.40 0.36 3.19
N VAL A 91 0.84 0.56 4.44
CA VAL A 91 1.33 -0.53 5.29
C VAL A 91 0.20 -1.51 5.58
N GLN A 92 -0.99 -1.00 5.94
CA GLN A 92 -2.16 -1.84 6.18
C GLN A 92 -2.51 -2.68 4.94
N PHE A 93 -2.53 -2.06 3.75
CA PHE A 93 -2.83 -2.77 2.52
C PHE A 93 -1.76 -3.82 2.17
N LYS A 94 -0.47 -3.48 2.30
CA LYS A 94 0.63 -4.44 2.08
C LYS A 94 0.64 -5.57 3.10
N ALA A 95 0.28 -5.32 4.34
CA ALA A 95 0.09 -6.32 5.37
C ALA A 95 -1.02 -7.32 5.00
N LEU A 96 -2.17 -6.84 4.52
CA LEU A 96 -3.25 -7.70 4.02
C LEU A 96 -2.80 -8.53 2.79
N GLN A 97 -2.08 -7.92 1.84
CA GLN A 97 -1.51 -8.65 0.69
C GLN A 97 -0.51 -9.73 1.14
N CYS A 98 0.30 -9.44 2.15
CA CYS A 98 1.26 -10.37 2.73
C CYS A 98 0.53 -11.58 3.31
N LEU A 99 -0.48 -11.37 4.15
CA LEU A 99 -1.32 -12.43 4.72
C LEU A 99 -1.99 -13.27 3.62
N ARG A 100 -2.59 -12.66 2.60
CA ARG A 100 -3.20 -13.39 1.46
C ARG A 100 -2.19 -14.24 0.70
N ARG A 101 -0.98 -13.72 0.42
CA ARG A 101 0.09 -14.47 -0.27
C ARG A 101 0.58 -15.67 0.54
N ARG A 102 0.58 -15.54 1.87
CA ARG A 102 0.95 -16.59 2.81
C ARG A 102 -0.17 -17.63 3.02
N GLY A 103 -1.35 -17.38 2.45
CA GLY A 103 -2.50 -18.28 2.50
C GLY A 103 -3.34 -18.14 3.77
N ASP A 104 -3.17 -17.06 4.53
CA ASP A 104 -4.06 -16.73 5.66
C ASP A 104 -5.43 -16.29 5.14
N ALA A 105 -6.44 -16.42 5.99
CA ALA A 105 -7.84 -16.15 5.67
C ALA A 105 -8.62 -15.62 6.88
N GLY A 106 -9.83 -15.14 6.62
CA GLY A 106 -10.74 -14.61 7.62
C GLY A 106 -10.67 -13.09 7.72
N VAL A 107 -11.34 -12.57 8.74
CA VAL A 107 -11.62 -11.13 8.84
C VAL A 107 -10.59 -10.44 9.74
N VAL A 108 -10.15 -9.26 9.31
CA VAL A 108 -9.37 -8.31 10.11
C VAL A 108 -10.20 -7.04 10.28
N ARG A 109 -10.18 -6.47 11.48
CA ARG A 109 -10.79 -5.18 11.80
C ARG A 109 -9.71 -4.12 11.95
N LEU A 110 -9.79 -3.04 11.20
CA LEU A 110 -8.82 -1.96 11.27
C LEU A 110 -9.47 -0.60 11.08
N GLU A 111 -8.80 0.46 11.54
CA GLU A 111 -9.17 1.84 11.23
C GLU A 111 -8.61 2.23 9.86
N ARG A 112 -9.48 2.72 8.98
CA ARG A 112 -9.16 3.15 7.61
C ARG A 112 -9.72 4.55 7.40
N LEU A 113 -8.87 5.54 7.16
CA LEU A 113 -9.32 6.92 6.85
C LEU A 113 -10.33 7.50 7.90
N GLY A 114 -10.23 7.08 9.15
CA GLY A 114 -11.13 7.50 10.24
C GLY A 114 -12.45 6.72 10.35
N GLU A 115 -12.57 5.59 9.65
CA GLU A 115 -13.70 4.66 9.76
C GLU A 115 -13.23 3.24 10.07
N THR A 116 -14.01 2.50 10.85
CA THR A 116 -13.74 1.08 11.11
C THR A 116 -14.10 0.24 9.90
N ALA A 117 -13.13 -0.50 9.36
CA ALA A 117 -13.31 -1.42 8.23
C ALA A 117 -13.16 -2.88 8.68
N GLU A 118 -14.04 -3.75 8.19
CA GLU A 118 -13.93 -5.21 8.32
C GLU A 118 -13.54 -5.78 6.95
N LEU A 119 -12.38 -6.44 6.86
CA LEU A 119 -11.81 -6.89 5.59
C LEU A 119 -11.49 -8.39 5.64
N GLU A 120 -11.95 -9.12 4.62
CA GLU A 120 -11.59 -10.51 4.39
C GLU A 120 -10.20 -10.57 3.74
N ILE A 121 -9.24 -11.22 4.39
CA ILE A 121 -7.85 -11.31 3.92
C ILE A 121 -7.80 -11.93 2.53
N GLU A 122 -8.51 -13.04 2.33
CA GLU A 122 -8.53 -13.83 1.11
C GLU A 122 -9.06 -13.06 -0.12
N ARG A 123 -9.80 -11.96 0.11
CA ARG A 123 -10.35 -11.07 -0.94
C ARG A 123 -9.44 -9.89 -1.28
N THR A 124 -8.36 -9.69 -0.53
CA THR A 124 -7.44 -8.55 -0.71
C THR A 124 -6.74 -8.62 -2.07
N PRO A 125 -6.99 -7.71 -3.03
CA PRO A 125 -6.39 -7.78 -4.36
C PRO A 125 -4.86 -7.85 -4.32
N LEU A 126 -4.25 -8.80 -5.04
CA LEU A 126 -2.79 -8.90 -5.17
C LEU A 126 -2.26 -8.06 -6.32
N ASP A 127 -3.03 -8.00 -7.41
CA ASP A 127 -2.74 -7.27 -8.63
C ASP A 127 -3.98 -6.50 -9.12
N LEU A 128 -3.83 -5.65 -10.14
CA LEU A 128 -4.94 -4.83 -10.66
C LEU A 128 -6.11 -5.67 -11.20
N ASP A 129 -5.83 -6.84 -11.77
CA ASP A 129 -6.84 -7.73 -12.35
C ASP A 129 -7.73 -8.40 -11.29
N ASP A 130 -7.28 -8.44 -10.02
CA ASP A 130 -8.07 -8.97 -8.91
C ASP A 130 -9.17 -8.00 -8.45
N TYR A 131 -9.12 -6.73 -8.88
CA TYR A 131 -10.13 -5.75 -8.50
C TYR A 131 -11.45 -5.97 -9.25
N PRO A 132 -12.60 -5.66 -8.61
CA PRO A 132 -13.91 -5.68 -9.28
C PRO A 132 -13.93 -4.81 -10.54
N GLU A 133 -14.75 -5.21 -11.50
CA GLU A 133 -14.83 -4.57 -12.82
C GLU A 133 -15.03 -3.05 -12.77
N PRO A 134 -15.94 -2.46 -11.96
CA PRO A 134 -16.09 -1.01 -11.89
C PRO A 134 -14.79 -0.27 -11.54
N VAL A 135 -13.95 -0.86 -10.68
CA VAL A 135 -12.66 -0.31 -10.26
C VAL A 135 -11.64 -0.32 -11.39
N ARG A 136 -11.65 -1.38 -12.22
CA ARG A 136 -10.78 -1.48 -13.40
C ARG A 136 -11.23 -0.55 -14.53
N LEU A 137 -12.54 -0.44 -14.76
CA LEU A 137 -13.13 0.44 -15.77
C LEU A 137 -12.77 1.92 -15.56
N ILE A 138 -12.63 2.36 -14.29
CA ILE A 138 -12.16 3.73 -13.98
C ILE A 138 -10.80 3.98 -14.64
N LEU A 139 -9.83 3.08 -14.47
CA LEU A 139 -8.50 3.20 -15.06
C LEU A 139 -8.56 3.11 -16.59
N GLU A 140 -9.28 2.11 -17.12
CA GLU A 140 -9.41 1.91 -18.57
C GLU A 140 -9.95 3.17 -19.28
N ARG A 141 -10.91 3.87 -18.66
CA ARG A 141 -11.43 5.15 -19.18
C ARG A 141 -10.40 6.27 -19.16
N VAL A 142 -9.60 6.37 -18.10
CA VAL A 142 -8.54 7.39 -18.02
C VAL A 142 -7.45 7.11 -19.04
N GLU A 143 -7.01 5.86 -19.19
CA GLU A 143 -6.02 5.45 -20.17
C GLU A 143 -6.49 5.77 -21.59
N GLY A 144 -7.72 5.40 -21.95
CA GLY A 144 -8.28 5.65 -23.27
C GLY A 144 -8.39 7.14 -23.63
N VAL A 145 -8.69 8.02 -22.67
CA VAL A 145 -8.71 9.47 -22.90
C VAL A 145 -7.30 10.03 -23.02
N THR A 146 -6.41 9.66 -22.09
CA THR A 146 -5.09 10.29 -21.96
C THR A 146 -4.07 9.82 -23.00
N GLU A 147 -4.22 8.62 -23.56
CA GLU A 147 -3.34 8.09 -24.61
C GLU A 147 -3.28 9.01 -25.83
N THR A 148 -4.41 9.64 -26.19
CA THR A 148 -4.49 10.58 -27.31
C THR A 148 -3.85 11.94 -27.02
N MET A 149 -3.66 12.27 -25.74
CA MET A 149 -3.08 13.53 -25.29
C MET A 149 -1.56 13.44 -25.21
N ASP A 150 -1.08 12.41 -24.52
CA ASP A 150 0.34 12.12 -24.31
C ASP A 150 0.51 10.61 -24.06
N PRO A 151 1.33 9.90 -24.85
CA PRO A 151 1.48 8.45 -24.76
C PRO A 151 2.11 7.96 -23.45
N THR A 152 2.68 8.85 -22.63
CA THR A 152 3.25 8.50 -21.31
C THR A 152 2.21 8.52 -20.20
N LEU A 153 1.13 9.29 -20.35
CA LEU A 153 0.11 9.47 -19.31
C LEU A 153 -0.59 8.18 -18.89
N PRO A 154 -0.94 7.23 -19.78
CA PRO A 154 -1.55 5.97 -19.36
C PRO A 154 -0.71 5.20 -18.34
N HIS A 155 0.62 5.22 -18.48
CA HIS A 155 1.51 4.57 -17.49
C HIS A 155 1.44 5.28 -16.13
N PHE A 156 1.51 6.60 -16.11
CA PHE A 156 1.39 7.38 -14.87
C PHE A 156 0.00 7.23 -14.23
N ALA A 157 -1.07 7.18 -15.03
CA ALA A 157 -2.43 6.94 -14.56
C ALA A 157 -2.53 5.61 -13.82
N ARG A 158 -1.92 4.56 -14.36
CA ARG A 158 -1.90 3.23 -13.76
C ARG A 158 -1.16 3.20 -12.42
N GLU A 159 0.02 3.82 -12.34
CA GLU A 159 0.79 3.85 -11.09
C GLU A 159 0.09 4.70 -10.02
N LEU A 160 -0.42 5.88 -10.40
CA LEU A 160 -1.24 6.71 -9.51
C LEU A 160 -2.47 5.94 -9.02
N TRP A 161 -3.15 5.19 -9.91
CA TRP A 161 -4.33 4.45 -9.53
C TRP A 161 -4.04 3.32 -8.54
N LYS A 162 -2.97 2.55 -8.78
CA LYS A 162 -2.49 1.52 -7.85
C LYS A 162 -2.23 2.12 -6.47
N GLU A 163 -1.63 3.30 -6.42
CA GLU A 163 -1.40 3.99 -5.15
C GLU A 163 -2.71 4.40 -4.48
N CYS A 164 -3.60 5.09 -5.19
CA CYS A 164 -4.90 5.48 -4.64
C CYS A 164 -5.70 4.29 -4.11
N LEU A 165 -5.68 3.14 -4.80
CA LEU A 165 -6.36 1.94 -4.35
C LEU A 165 -5.84 1.39 -3.03
N GLN A 166 -4.54 1.53 -2.73
CA GLN A 166 -3.99 1.11 -1.44
C GLN A 166 -4.54 1.94 -0.27
N TYR A 167 -4.82 3.22 -0.51
CA TYR A 167 -5.47 4.09 0.47
C TYR A 167 -6.96 3.83 0.58
N LEU A 168 -7.63 3.62 -0.56
CA LEU A 168 -9.08 3.50 -0.63
C LEU A 168 -9.57 2.11 -0.22
N TYR A 169 -8.83 1.04 -0.44
CA TYR A 169 -9.31 -0.32 -0.21
C TYR A 169 -9.87 -0.50 1.20
N GLY A 170 -11.12 -0.98 1.27
CA GLY A 170 -11.85 -1.16 2.52
C GLY A 170 -12.56 0.08 3.06
N SER A 171 -12.39 1.24 2.44
CA SER A 171 -13.09 2.48 2.81
C SER A 171 -14.52 2.55 2.26
N SER A 172 -15.34 3.43 2.82
CA SER A 172 -16.65 3.77 2.27
C SER A 172 -16.55 4.38 0.86
N ALA A 173 -15.45 5.08 0.54
CA ALA A 173 -15.18 5.57 -0.81
C ALA A 173 -14.97 4.40 -1.79
N TYR A 174 -14.22 3.38 -1.39
CA TYR A 174 -14.07 2.17 -2.18
C TYR A 174 -15.37 1.40 -2.34
N ALA A 175 -16.16 1.25 -1.28
CA ALA A 175 -17.47 0.62 -1.37
C ALA A 175 -18.41 1.32 -2.37
N ARG A 176 -18.37 2.66 -2.45
CA ARG A 176 -19.14 3.40 -3.45
C ARG A 176 -18.70 3.10 -4.89
N MET A 177 -17.40 2.92 -5.12
CA MET A 177 -16.87 2.58 -6.45
C MET A 177 -17.33 1.20 -6.93
N LEU A 178 -17.73 0.30 -6.03
CA LEU A 178 -18.23 -1.02 -6.40
C LEU A 178 -19.65 -0.98 -7.00
N SER A 179 -20.29 0.19 -7.04
CA SER A 179 -21.55 0.35 -7.77
C SER A 179 -21.36 0.12 -9.27
N GLU A 180 -22.26 -0.62 -9.89
CA GLU A 180 -22.30 -0.82 -11.35
C GLU A 180 -22.87 0.40 -12.11
N GLU A 181 -23.20 1.48 -11.39
CA GLU A 181 -23.65 2.73 -12.02
C GLU A 181 -22.53 3.37 -12.82
N GLU A 182 -22.74 3.49 -14.14
CA GLU A 182 -21.78 4.09 -15.07
C GLU A 182 -21.33 5.50 -14.66
N ALA A 183 -22.25 6.30 -14.13
CA ALA A 183 -21.98 7.64 -13.65
C ALA A 183 -21.01 7.69 -12.45
N VAL A 184 -20.91 6.62 -11.65
CA VAL A 184 -19.91 6.51 -10.58
C VAL A 184 -18.54 6.28 -11.20
N VAL A 185 -18.44 5.37 -12.16
CA VAL A 185 -17.19 5.10 -12.90
C VAL A 185 -16.70 6.37 -13.61
N ASP A 186 -17.58 7.12 -14.30
CA ASP A 186 -17.20 8.38 -14.94
C ASP A 186 -16.75 9.45 -13.95
N SER A 187 -17.43 9.56 -12.80
CA SER A 187 -17.07 10.51 -11.76
C SER A 187 -15.67 10.25 -11.21
N TYR A 188 -15.34 8.99 -10.95
CA TYR A 188 -14.02 8.60 -10.46
C TYR A 188 -12.94 8.65 -11.55
N ALA A 189 -13.28 8.33 -12.81
CA ALA A 189 -12.35 8.48 -13.94
C ALA A 189 -11.99 9.95 -14.17
N ALA A 190 -12.98 10.85 -14.14
CA ALA A 190 -12.75 12.29 -14.23
C ALA A 190 -11.89 12.81 -13.06
N ALA A 191 -12.18 12.36 -11.84
CA ALA A 191 -11.39 12.74 -10.66
C ALA A 191 -9.94 12.23 -10.75
N LEU A 192 -9.72 10.99 -11.18
CA LEU A 192 -8.39 10.41 -11.39
C LEU A 192 -7.61 11.16 -12.48
N HIS A 193 -8.26 11.50 -13.60
CA HIS A 193 -7.64 12.30 -14.67
C HIS A 193 -7.27 13.70 -14.16
N LEU A 194 -8.14 14.36 -13.39
CA LEU A 194 -7.81 15.63 -12.76
C LEU A 194 -6.56 15.53 -11.86
N THR A 195 -6.54 14.55 -10.96
CA THR A 195 -5.40 14.32 -10.07
C THR A 195 -4.12 14.01 -10.86
N LEU A 196 -4.22 13.23 -11.93
CA LEU A 196 -3.10 12.91 -12.81
C LEU A 196 -2.48 14.16 -13.44
N LEU A 197 -3.29 15.04 -14.05
CA LEU A 197 -2.77 16.25 -14.68
C LEU A 197 -2.18 17.23 -13.65
N LEU A 198 -2.78 17.33 -12.47
CA LEU A 198 -2.21 18.12 -11.38
C LEU A 198 -0.88 17.55 -10.90
N ALA A 199 -0.74 16.23 -10.78
CA ALA A 199 0.50 15.59 -10.36
C ALA A 199 1.62 15.72 -11.40
N VAL A 200 1.30 15.56 -12.69
CA VAL A 200 2.30 15.55 -13.78
C VAL A 200 2.66 16.96 -14.24
N TYR A 201 1.66 17.84 -14.39
CA TYR A 201 1.84 19.16 -15.00
C TYR A 201 1.61 20.33 -14.02
N GLY A 202 1.20 20.06 -12.78
CA GLY A 202 0.89 21.10 -11.78
C GLY A 202 -0.38 21.90 -12.07
N THR A 203 -1.08 21.62 -13.18
CA THR A 203 -2.25 22.37 -13.64
C THR A 203 -3.20 21.48 -14.41
N ALA A 204 -4.50 21.82 -14.40
CA ALA A 204 -5.53 21.09 -15.12
C ALA A 204 -6.74 21.99 -15.41
N GLU A 205 -7.42 21.76 -16.54
CA GLU A 205 -8.66 22.44 -16.90
C GLU A 205 -9.87 21.58 -16.46
N GLU A 206 -10.31 21.78 -15.22
CA GLU A 206 -11.36 20.95 -14.60
C GLU A 206 -12.65 20.86 -15.42
N GLU A 207 -13.13 21.99 -15.97
CA GLU A 207 -14.37 22.01 -16.77
C GLU A 207 -14.23 21.16 -18.05
N LYS A 208 -13.06 21.21 -18.69
CA LYS A 208 -12.76 20.40 -19.88
C LYS A 208 -12.72 18.91 -19.55
N ILE A 209 -12.16 18.55 -18.40
CA ILE A 209 -12.13 17.17 -17.92
C ILE A 209 -13.56 16.68 -17.67
N ARG A 210 -14.36 17.44 -16.91
CA ARG A 210 -15.77 17.11 -16.66
C ARG A 210 -16.57 16.90 -17.95
N HIS A 211 -16.40 17.78 -18.94
CA HIS A 211 -17.04 17.62 -20.24
C HIS A 211 -16.61 16.35 -20.97
N THR A 212 -15.32 15.99 -20.91
CA THR A 212 -14.79 14.76 -21.54
C THR A 212 -15.47 13.50 -21.01
N TYR A 213 -15.79 13.46 -19.70
CA TYR A 213 -16.47 12.32 -19.06
C TYR A 213 -18.00 12.50 -18.96
N GLY A 214 -18.59 13.47 -19.64
CA GLY A 214 -20.04 13.67 -19.63
C GLY A 214 -20.63 14.08 -18.27
N ILE A 215 -19.84 14.69 -17.39
CA ILE A 215 -20.29 15.11 -16.05
C ILE A 215 -21.16 16.38 -16.15
N THR A 216 -22.46 16.15 -16.29
CA THR A 216 -23.50 17.19 -16.25
C THR A 216 -23.69 17.76 -14.84
N ASP A 217 -24.47 18.84 -14.72
CA ASP A 217 -24.77 19.45 -13.42
C ASP A 217 -25.49 18.51 -12.45
N GLU A 218 -26.29 17.56 -12.96
CA GLU A 218 -26.95 16.54 -12.15
C GLU A 218 -25.96 15.55 -11.51
N LEU A 219 -24.81 15.34 -12.16
CA LEU A 219 -23.73 14.46 -11.68
C LEU A 219 -22.67 15.19 -10.86
N ARG A 220 -22.73 16.53 -10.78
CA ARG A 220 -21.72 17.38 -10.13
C ARG A 220 -21.41 16.93 -8.71
N PHE A 221 -22.43 16.64 -7.91
CA PHE A 221 -22.25 16.20 -6.53
C PHE A 221 -21.51 14.86 -6.40
N ARG A 222 -21.71 13.92 -7.34
CA ARG A 222 -21.01 12.63 -7.35
C ARG A 222 -19.54 12.82 -7.74
N TYR A 223 -19.30 13.64 -8.75
CA TYR A 223 -17.97 14.02 -9.16
C TYR A 223 -17.19 14.73 -8.05
N GLU A 224 -17.80 15.70 -7.35
CA GLU A 224 -17.17 16.39 -6.22
C GLU A 224 -16.80 15.43 -5.07
N GLN A 225 -17.62 14.41 -4.81
CA GLN A 225 -17.30 13.36 -3.85
C GLN A 225 -16.10 12.52 -4.29
N ALA A 226 -16.01 12.15 -5.58
CA ALA A 226 -14.87 11.44 -6.12
C ALA A 226 -13.59 12.28 -6.02
N CYS A 227 -13.63 13.56 -6.40
CA CYS A 227 -12.50 14.49 -6.23
C CYS A 227 -12.08 14.65 -4.77
N ARG A 228 -13.05 14.71 -3.84
CA ARG A 228 -12.74 14.78 -2.40
C ARG A 228 -12.02 13.52 -1.93
N ALA A 229 -12.44 12.34 -2.38
CA ALA A 229 -11.75 11.09 -2.05
C ALA A 229 -10.31 11.09 -2.58
N MET A 230 -10.07 11.54 -3.81
CA MET A 230 -8.72 11.62 -4.37
C MET A 230 -7.84 12.65 -3.64
N ARG A 231 -8.37 13.84 -3.33
CA ARG A 231 -7.63 14.88 -2.59
C ARG A 231 -7.23 14.44 -1.19
N GLN A 232 -8.11 13.72 -0.49
CA GLN A 232 -7.80 13.21 0.84
C GLN A 232 -6.56 12.29 0.81
N ILE A 233 -6.33 11.55 -0.28
CA ILE A 233 -5.15 10.70 -0.44
C ILE A 233 -3.91 11.58 -0.59
N THR A 234 -3.96 12.58 -1.47
CA THR A 234 -2.84 13.51 -1.67
C THR A 234 -2.47 14.26 -0.40
N ASP A 235 -3.46 14.76 0.36
CA ASP A 235 -3.23 15.44 1.63
C ASP A 235 -2.57 14.50 2.67
N LEU A 236 -2.96 13.22 2.68
CA LEU A 236 -2.34 12.22 3.55
C LEU A 236 -0.89 11.95 3.14
N GLN A 237 -0.61 11.81 1.84
CA GLN A 237 0.76 11.62 1.34
C GLN A 237 1.68 12.77 1.76
N GLU A 238 1.21 14.02 1.69
CA GLU A 238 1.96 15.19 2.16
C GLU A 238 2.15 15.18 3.69
N GLY A 239 1.11 14.83 4.45
CA GLY A 239 1.16 14.77 5.92
C GLY A 239 2.09 13.67 6.47
N TYR A 240 2.33 12.60 5.72
CA TYR A 240 3.29 11.54 6.08
C TYR A 240 4.70 11.76 5.52
N GLY A 241 4.89 12.70 4.57
CA GLY A 241 6.20 13.05 4.02
C GLY A 241 7.08 13.92 4.94
N ASP A 242 6.51 14.44 6.03
CA ASP A 242 7.15 15.37 6.98
C ASP A 242 7.51 14.70 8.33
N GLY A 243 7.61 13.37 8.37
CA GLY A 243 7.86 12.55 9.58
C GLY A 243 9.28 12.01 9.72
#